data_AF-A0A6B9G4C9-F1
#
_entry.id   AF-A0A6B9G4C9-F1
#
_cell.length_a   1.000
_cell.length_b   1.000
_cell.length_c   1.000
_cell.angle_alpha   90.00
_cell.angle_beta   90.00
_cell.angle_gamma   90.00
#
_symmetry.space_group_name_H-M   'P 1'
#
loop_
_entity.id
_entity.type
_entity.pdbx_description
1 polymer ?
#
loop_
_entity_poly.entity_id
_entity_poly.type
_entity_poly.pdbx_seq_one_letter_code
_entity_poly.pdbx_strand_id
1 'polypeptide(L)'
;MKMTKVNKAVVKIQKAIDELEKAIITKDMKVLSVSSVSQLSKFKETFSIILTIIKSDNIPPKNERVIGISRIIVDQWPFDLELGSILIDAEQAYKEI
;
A
#
# COMPACT_ATOMS: atom_id res chain seq x y z
N MET A 1 2.30 -23.66 9.55
CA MET A 1 1.18 -22.84 10.06
C MET A 1 0.60 -22.07 8.87
N LYS A 2 -0.68 -22.25 8.51
CA LYS A 2 -1.28 -21.50 7.38
C LYS A 2 -1.34 -20.01 7.77
N MET A 3 -0.80 -19.14 6.93
CA MET A 3 -0.90 -17.69 7.12
C MET A 3 -2.37 -17.28 7.02
N THR A 4 -2.91 -16.60 8.04
CA THR A 4 -4.27 -16.04 7.98
C THR A 4 -4.32 -14.88 6.99
N LYS A 5 -5.51 -14.58 6.47
CA LYS A 5 -5.70 -13.42 5.59
C LYS A 5 -5.26 -12.11 6.24
N VAL A 6 -5.54 -11.96 7.53
CA VAL A 6 -5.08 -10.85 8.36
C VAL A 6 -3.55 -10.76 8.35
N ASN A 7 -2.84 -11.85 8.65
CA ASN A 7 -1.38 -11.86 8.67
C ASN A 7 -0.79 -11.53 7.29
N LYS A 8 -1.39 -12.06 6.21
CA LYS A 8 -1.00 -11.76 4.83
C LYS A 8 -1.13 -10.26 4.54
N ALA A 9 -2.24 -9.64 4.95
CA ALA A 9 -2.45 -8.22 4.76
C ALA A 9 -1.46 -7.37 5.57
N VAL A 10 -1.22 -7.71 6.83
CA VAL A 10 -0.21 -7.04 7.68
C VAL A 10 1.16 -7.03 7.02
N VAL A 11 1.63 -8.19 6.53
CA VAL A 11 2.94 -8.31 5.87
C VAL A 11 3.01 -7.46 4.60
N LYS A 12 1.97 -7.53 3.75
CA LYS A 12 1.95 -6.78 2.49
C LYS A 12 1.86 -5.26 2.71
N ILE A 13 1.04 -4.83 3.67
CA ILE A 13 0.90 -3.41 4.03
C ILE A 13 2.21 -2.89 4.64
N GLN A 14 2.86 -3.66 5.51
CA GLN A 14 4.16 -3.26 6.06
C GLN A 14 5.21 -3.10 4.94
N LYS A 15 5.28 -4.06 4.01
CA LYS A 15 6.18 -3.96 2.84
C LYS A 15 5.90 -2.69 2.02
N ALA A 16 4.63 -2.36 1.79
CA ALA A 16 4.25 -1.15 1.06
C ALA A 16 4.71 0.13 1.78
N ILE A 17 4.58 0.20 3.10
CA ILE A 17 5.07 1.32 3.91
C ILE A 17 6.60 1.44 3.80
N ASP A 18 7.31 0.33 3.95
CA ASP A 18 8.77 0.31 3.94
C ASP A 18 9.34 0.73 2.57
N GLU A 19 8.78 0.24 1.47
CA GLU A 19 9.22 0.61 0.12
C GLU A 19 8.81 2.04 -0.28
N LEU A 20 7.68 2.55 0.22
CA LEU A 20 7.33 3.98 0.07
C LEU A 20 8.32 4.87 0.81
N GLU A 21 8.65 4.53 2.06
CA GLU A 21 9.63 5.26 2.86
C GLU A 21 10.99 5.28 2.16
N LYS A 22 11.45 4.12 1.69
CA LYS A 22 12.68 3.98 0.94
C LYS A 22 12.67 4.83 -0.33
N ALA A 23 11.62 4.80 -1.13
CA ALA A 23 11.51 5.62 -2.34
C ALA A 23 11.58 7.13 -2.04
N ILE A 24 10.96 7.57 -0.93
CA ILE A 24 11.01 8.97 -0.48
C ILE A 24 12.42 9.35 -0.01
N ILE A 25 13.05 8.56 0.86
CA ILE A 25 14.37 8.87 1.44
C ILE A 25 15.46 8.83 0.36
N THR A 26 15.46 7.79 -0.47
CA THR A 26 16.48 7.59 -1.51
C THR A 26 16.25 8.49 -2.73
N LYS A 27 15.11 9.18 -2.79
CA LYS A 27 14.66 9.98 -3.93
C LYS A 27 14.72 9.15 -5.22
N ASP A 28 14.09 7.97 -5.21
CA ASP A 28 14.09 7.07 -6.35
C ASP A 28 13.51 7.77 -7.59
N MET A 29 14.38 8.11 -8.53
CA MET A 29 14.00 8.90 -9.72
C MET A 29 13.02 8.16 -10.63
N LYS A 30 13.00 6.82 -10.62
CA LYS A 30 12.00 6.07 -11.41
C LYS A 30 10.61 6.30 -10.85
N VAL A 31 10.48 6.25 -9.51
CA VAL A 31 9.21 6.52 -8.83
C VAL A 31 8.85 8.01 -8.91
N LEU A 32 9.82 8.90 -8.69
CA LEU A 32 9.59 10.35 -8.71
C LEU A 32 9.30 10.91 -10.11
N SER A 33 9.59 10.14 -11.17
CA SER A 33 9.19 10.51 -12.53
C SER A 33 7.67 10.38 -12.78
N VAL A 34 6.96 9.60 -11.95
CA VAL A 34 5.54 9.26 -12.12
C VAL A 34 4.68 9.63 -10.91
N SER A 35 5.29 10.13 -9.83
CA SER A 35 4.61 10.51 -8.60
C SER A 35 5.40 11.58 -7.84
N SER A 36 4.70 12.38 -7.04
CA SER A 36 5.35 13.36 -6.16
C SER A 36 5.64 12.78 -4.78
N VAL A 37 6.66 13.32 -4.09
CA VAL A 37 6.93 12.98 -2.68
C VAL A 37 5.70 13.17 -1.79
N SER A 38 4.89 14.20 -2.06
CA SER A 38 3.64 14.44 -1.33
C SER A 38 2.63 13.31 -1.55
N GLN A 39 2.46 12.83 -2.78
CA GLN A 39 1.58 11.72 -3.11
C GLN A 39 2.06 10.40 -2.50
N LEU A 40 3.36 10.10 -2.56
CA LEU A 40 3.95 8.94 -1.90
C LEU A 40 3.75 8.98 -0.37
N SER A 41 3.88 10.16 0.23
CA SER A 41 3.65 10.37 1.67
C SER A 41 2.20 10.10 2.05
N LYS A 42 1.24 10.55 1.23
CA LYS A 42 -0.20 10.26 1.42
C LYS A 42 -0.51 8.77 1.34
N PHE A 43 0.09 8.05 0.39
CA PHE A 43 -0.06 6.60 0.29
C PHE A 43 0.48 5.91 1.55
N LYS A 44 1.66 6.32 2.02
CA LYS A 44 2.30 5.77 3.21
C LYS A 44 1.46 5.99 4.47
N GLU A 45 0.94 7.20 4.65
CA GLU A 45 0.04 7.55 5.76
C GLU A 45 -1.22 6.69 5.72
N THR A 46 -1.85 6.55 4.55
CA THR A 46 -3.05 5.73 4.36
C THR A 46 -2.80 4.27 4.77
N PHE A 47 -1.71 3.67 4.29
CA PHE A 47 -1.34 2.31 4.69
C PHE A 47 -1.00 2.18 6.18
N SER A 48 -0.39 3.21 6.79
CA SER A 48 -0.08 3.23 8.21
C SER A 48 -1.33 3.28 9.09
N ILE A 49 -2.34 4.05 8.69
CA ILE A 49 -3.65 4.09 9.34
C ILE A 49 -4.31 2.71 9.26
N ILE A 50 -4.32 2.10 8.08
CA ILE A 50 -4.91 0.76 7.89
C ILE A 50 -4.18 -0.28 8.74
N LEU A 51 -2.86 -0.25 8.78
CA LEU A 51 -2.08 -1.17 9.61
C LEU A 51 -2.45 -1.04 11.10
N THR A 52 -2.67 0.19 11.56
CA THR A 52 -3.12 0.48 12.94
C THR A 52 -4.53 -0.06 13.19
N ILE A 53 -5.45 0.12 12.24
CA ILE A 53 -6.81 -0.43 12.30
C ILE A 53 -6.78 -1.96 12.42
N ILE A 54 -5.98 -2.64 11.59
CA ILE A 54 -5.85 -4.10 11.63
C ILE A 54 -5.26 -4.56 12.96
N LYS A 55 -4.21 -3.90 13.45
CA LYS A 55 -3.55 -4.25 14.72
C LYS A 55 -4.43 -4.02 15.95
N SER A 56 -5.40 -3.13 15.85
CA SER A 56 -6.38 -2.86 16.92
C SER A 56 -7.65 -3.72 16.83
N ASP A 57 -7.70 -4.66 15.89
CA ASP A 57 -8.86 -5.54 15.62
C ASP A 57 -10.17 -4.78 15.28
N ASN A 58 -10.04 -3.52 14.86
CA ASN A 58 -11.17 -2.65 14.49
C ASN A 58 -11.42 -2.67 12.97
N ILE A 59 -11.35 -3.85 12.35
CA ILE A 59 -11.40 -3.97 10.90
C ILE A 59 -12.81 -3.61 10.39
N PRO A 60 -12.97 -2.58 9.55
CA PRO A 60 -14.29 -2.15 9.09
C PRO A 60 -14.95 -3.19 8.18
N PRO A 61 -16.24 -3.08 7.86
CA PRO A 61 -16.92 -3.91 6.85
C PRO A 61 -16.23 -3.89 5.48
N LYS A 62 -16.34 -4.97 4.71
CA LYS A 62 -15.61 -5.13 3.42
C LYS A 62 -15.86 -4.03 2.39
N ASN A 63 -17.09 -3.54 2.31
CA ASN A 63 -17.51 -2.47 1.40
C ASN A 63 -16.83 -1.12 1.73
N GLU A 64 -16.33 -0.94 2.95
CA GLU A 64 -15.66 0.28 3.41
C GLU A 64 -14.13 0.21 3.28
N ARG A 65 -13.58 -0.92 2.81
CA ARG A 65 -12.13 -1.15 2.67
C ARG A 65 -11.55 -0.70 1.33
N VAL A 66 -12.27 0.14 0.59
CA VAL A 66 -11.85 0.64 -0.72
C VAL A 66 -11.02 1.91 -0.54
N ILE A 67 -9.75 1.85 -0.94
CA ILE A 67 -8.78 2.93 -0.71
C ILE A 67 -8.56 3.73 -2.01
N GLY A 68 -8.53 3.04 -3.16
CA GLY A 68 -8.42 3.69 -4.48
C GLY A 68 -6.99 3.97 -4.95
N ILE A 69 -5.96 3.59 -4.18
CA ILE A 69 -4.55 3.73 -4.57
C ILE A 69 -4.27 2.92 -5.84
N SER A 70 -4.72 1.67 -5.88
CA SER A 70 -4.57 0.76 -7.02
C SER A 70 -5.07 1.34 -8.35
N ARG A 71 -6.15 2.13 -8.34
CA ARG A 71 -6.64 2.81 -9.56
C ARG A 71 -5.61 3.83 -10.07
N ILE A 72 -5.11 4.66 -9.16
CA ILE A 72 -4.08 5.66 -9.47
C ILE A 72 -2.83 4.98 -10.04
N ILE A 73 -2.37 3.90 -9.41
CA ILE A 73 -1.18 3.17 -9.87
C ILE A 73 -1.40 2.57 -11.26
N VAL A 74 -2.53 1.87 -11.48
CA VAL A 74 -2.82 1.24 -12.78
C VAL A 74 -2.95 2.27 -13.90
N ASP A 75 -3.53 3.44 -13.61
CA ASP A 75 -3.77 4.47 -14.62
C ASP A 75 -2.50 5.28 -14.94
N GLN A 76 -1.61 5.50 -13.96
CA GLN A 76 -0.52 6.47 -14.07
C GLN A 76 0.88 5.87 -14.09
N TRP A 77 1.08 4.67 -13.51
CA TRP A 77 2.43 4.13 -13.31
C TRP A 77 2.79 3.10 -14.39
N PRO A 78 4.06 3.05 -14.81
CA PRO A 78 4.58 1.98 -15.65
C PRO A 78 4.37 0.61 -15.02
N PHE A 79 3.98 -0.39 -15.82
CA PHE A 79 3.69 -1.74 -15.34
C PHE A 79 4.91 -2.46 -14.76
N ASP A 80 6.12 -2.05 -15.15
CA ASP A 80 7.40 -2.62 -14.73
C ASP A 80 7.94 -1.98 -13.44
N LEU A 81 7.26 -0.98 -12.90
CA LEU A 81 7.64 -0.34 -11.64
C LEU A 81 7.19 -1.20 -10.46
N GLU A 82 8.14 -1.93 -9.85
CA GLU A 82 7.88 -2.89 -8.76
C GLU A 82 7.10 -2.29 -7.58
N LEU A 83 7.40 -1.03 -7.22
CA LEU A 83 6.65 -0.36 -6.15
C LEU A 83 5.14 -0.33 -6.46
N GLY A 84 4.75 -0.11 -7.71
CA GLY A 84 3.35 -0.11 -8.12
C GLY A 84 2.65 -1.45 -7.81
N SER A 85 3.28 -2.58 -8.14
CA SER A 85 2.70 -3.89 -7.85
C SER A 85 2.57 -4.15 -6.35
N ILE A 86 3.56 -3.70 -5.56
CA ILE A 86 3.56 -3.82 -4.10
C ILE A 86 2.37 -3.06 -3.48
N LEU A 87 2.10 -1.83 -3.95
CA LEU A 87 0.98 -1.02 -3.45
C LEU A 87 -0.37 -1.66 -3.79
N ILE A 88 -0.52 -2.15 -5.02
CA ILE A 88 -1.73 -2.87 -5.46
C ILE A 88 -1.93 -4.13 -4.60
N ASP A 89 -0.87 -4.90 -4.39
CA ASP A 89 -0.91 -6.11 -3.58
C ASP A 89 -1.34 -5.85 -2.14
N ALA A 90 -0.86 -4.77 -1.54
CA ALA A 90 -1.23 -4.35 -0.19
C ALA A 90 -2.71 -3.97 -0.09
N GLU A 91 -3.22 -3.15 -1.03
CA GLU A 91 -4.63 -2.79 -1.06
C GLU A 91 -5.54 -4.02 -1.27
N GLN A 92 -5.18 -4.93 -2.18
CA GLN A 92 -5.96 -6.14 -2.41
C GLN A 92 -5.96 -7.06 -1.17
N ALA A 93 -4.82 -7.21 -0.52
CA ALA A 93 -4.74 -8.02 0.70
C ALA A 93 -5.63 -7.47 1.82
N TYR A 94 -5.73 -6.14 1.97
CA TYR A 94 -6.64 -5.51 2.92
C TYR A 94 -8.12 -5.78 2.60
N LYS A 95 -8.49 -5.68 1.32
CA LYS A 95 -9.86 -5.97 0.84
C LYS A 95 -10.25 -7.43 1.08
N GLU A 96 -9.30 -8.36 0.99
CA GLU A 96 -9.54 -9.80 1.08
C GLU A 96 -9.82 -10.33 2.50
N ILE A 97 -9.38 -9.61 3.54
CA ILE A 97 -9.53 -10.00 4.95
C ILE A 97 -10.99 -10.35 5.25
#